data_AF-A0A554SGE8-F1
#
_entry.id   AF-A0A554SGE8-F1
#
_cell.length_a   1.000
_cell.length_b   1.000
_cell.length_c   1.000
_cell.angle_alpha   90.00
_cell.angle_beta   90.00
_cell.angle_gamma   90.00
#
_symmetry.space_group_name_H-M   'P 1'
#
loop_
_entity.id
_entity.type
_entity.pdbx_description
1 polymer ?
#
loop_
_entity_poly.entity_id
_entity_poly.type
_entity_poly.pdbx_seq_one_letter_code
_entity_poly.pdbx_strand_id
1 'polypeptide(L)'
;MHSLAFRALDRHVVDGRADDPALVTAEGSWSFAQLLHESASLAGGLRELGVVAGTPLDIAVTVERPRVVSVLAVVRLGAEPDSGARYRIGGEPLTVTTPDESFDYDLVLRAGRVDPATAPARDAEGYADRLLEHYGDLLEPLIGGRPLA
;
A
#
# COMPACT_ATOMS: atom_id res chain seq x y z
N MET A 1 -17.06 -9.59 -5.74
CA MET A 1 -15.63 -9.88 -5.53
C MET A 1 -15.14 -8.99 -4.41
N HIS A 2 -14.34 -9.51 -3.46
CA HIS A 2 -13.70 -8.67 -2.43
C HIS A 2 -12.64 -7.75 -3.04
N SER A 3 -12.29 -6.67 -2.33
CA SER A 3 -11.27 -5.72 -2.79
C SER A 3 -9.89 -6.37 -2.99
N LEU A 4 -9.07 -5.76 -3.83
CA LEU A 4 -7.68 -6.15 -4.04
C LEU A 4 -6.89 -6.16 -2.72
N ALA A 5 -7.03 -5.11 -1.90
CA ALA A 5 -6.36 -5.03 -0.61
C ALA A 5 -6.70 -6.23 0.28
N PHE A 6 -7.99 -6.56 0.41
CA PHE A 6 -8.43 -7.71 1.18
C PHE A 6 -7.87 -9.02 0.65
N ARG A 7 -7.89 -9.21 -0.68
CA ARG A 7 -7.38 -10.43 -1.31
C ARG A 7 -5.86 -10.58 -1.20
N ALA A 8 -5.13 -9.47 -1.23
CA ALA A 8 -3.67 -9.47 -1.20
C ALA A 8 -3.10 -9.64 0.22
N LEU A 9 -3.79 -9.16 1.26
CA LEU A 9 -3.29 -9.20 2.65
C LEU A 9 -4.31 -9.78 3.64
N ASP A 10 -5.45 -9.10 3.83
CA ASP A 10 -6.36 -9.34 4.96
C ASP A 10 -6.85 -10.79 4.99
N ARG A 11 -7.17 -11.34 3.82
CA ARG A 11 -7.59 -12.73 3.68
C ARG A 11 -6.57 -13.71 4.24
N HIS A 12 -5.27 -13.52 3.97
CA HIS A 12 -4.23 -14.47 4.43
C HIS A 12 -4.09 -14.42 5.94
N VAL A 13 -4.20 -13.24 6.55
CA VAL A 13 -4.21 -13.10 8.02
C VAL A 13 -5.43 -13.79 8.63
N VAL A 14 -6.62 -13.56 8.05
CA VAL A 14 -7.87 -14.23 8.48
C VAL A 14 -7.79 -15.75 8.33
N ASP A 15 -7.14 -16.23 7.26
CA ASP A 15 -6.94 -17.65 6.96
C ASP A 15 -5.80 -18.29 7.79
N GLY A 16 -5.27 -17.57 8.80
CA GLY A 16 -4.29 -18.10 9.77
C GLY A 16 -2.83 -17.98 9.35
N ARG A 17 -2.52 -17.22 8.29
CA ARG A 17 -1.18 -17.05 7.73
C ARG A 17 -0.51 -15.75 8.16
N ALA A 18 -0.87 -15.24 9.33
CA ALA A 18 -0.39 -13.96 9.86
C ALA A 18 1.15 -13.88 9.94
N ASP A 19 1.79 -15.00 10.31
CA ASP A 19 3.24 -15.10 10.51
C ASP A 19 3.99 -15.61 9.27
N ASP A 20 3.29 -16.02 8.21
CA ASP A 20 3.91 -16.46 6.96
C ASP A 20 4.62 -15.28 6.26
N PRO A 21 5.83 -15.50 5.70
CA PRO A 21 6.52 -14.50 4.90
C PRO A 21 5.69 -14.03 3.69
N ALA A 22 5.60 -12.71 3.52
CA ALA A 22 4.93 -12.05 2.39
C ALA A 22 5.90 -11.18 1.57
N LEU A 23 6.97 -10.69 2.18
CA LEU A 23 8.08 -10.00 1.51
C LEU A 23 9.40 -10.48 2.10
N VAL A 24 10.34 -10.84 1.24
CA VAL A 24 11.70 -11.23 1.60
C VAL A 24 12.66 -10.37 0.78
N THR A 25 13.55 -9.66 1.43
CA THR A 25 14.59 -8.82 0.80
C THR A 25 15.95 -9.11 1.44
N ALA A 26 17.01 -8.44 0.98
CA ALA A 26 18.32 -8.54 1.61
C ALA A 26 18.33 -8.01 3.06
N GLU A 27 17.43 -7.10 3.40
CA GLU A 27 17.32 -6.44 4.71
C GLU A 27 16.46 -7.23 5.70
N GLY A 28 15.69 -8.23 5.24
CA GLY A 28 14.88 -9.07 6.13
C GLY A 28 13.66 -9.70 5.48
N SER A 29 12.77 -10.21 6.34
CA SER A 29 11.50 -10.82 5.94
C SER A 29 10.36 -10.16 6.71
N TRP A 30 9.27 -9.87 6.03
CA TRP A 30 8.04 -9.33 6.59
C TRP A 30 6.88 -10.29 6.36
N SER A 31 6.11 -10.53 7.42
CA SER A 31 4.94 -11.39 7.36
C SER A 31 3.73 -10.68 6.75
N PHE A 32 2.69 -11.44 6.41
CA PHE A 32 1.41 -10.87 5.99
C PHE A 32 0.84 -9.89 7.03
N ALA A 33 0.92 -10.21 8.33
CA ALA A 33 0.44 -9.33 9.38
C ALA A 33 1.24 -8.03 9.48
N GLN A 34 2.56 -8.09 9.29
CA GLN A 34 3.42 -6.90 9.30
C GLN A 34 3.12 -5.99 8.09
N LEU A 35 3.03 -6.55 6.87
CA LEU A 35 2.67 -5.77 5.69
C LEU A 35 1.24 -5.21 5.77
N LEU A 36 0.30 -5.97 6.32
CA LEU A 36 -1.06 -5.47 6.58
C LEU A 36 -1.03 -4.28 7.53
N HIS A 37 -0.35 -4.41 8.67
CA HIS A 37 -0.25 -3.34 9.65
C HIS A 37 0.39 -2.08 9.06
N GLU A 38 1.51 -2.22 8.35
CA GLU A 38 2.24 -1.08 7.79
C GLU A 38 1.47 -0.39 6.66
N SER A 39 0.91 -1.15 5.73
CA SER A 39 0.13 -0.60 4.62
C SER A 39 -1.17 0.04 5.09
N ALA A 40 -1.85 -0.55 6.07
CA ALA A 40 -3.04 0.03 6.69
C ALA A 40 -2.71 1.32 7.46
N SER A 41 -1.57 1.36 8.15
CA SER A 41 -1.10 2.55 8.86
C SER A 41 -0.73 3.67 7.88
N LEU A 42 0.06 3.37 6.84
CA LEU A 42 0.38 4.37 5.83
C LEU A 42 -0.87 4.88 5.11
N ALA A 43 -1.81 3.99 4.75
CA ALA A 43 -3.10 4.38 4.19
C ALA A 43 -3.90 5.29 5.14
N GLY A 44 -3.88 5.03 6.45
CA GLY A 44 -4.46 5.92 7.45
C GLY A 44 -3.82 7.31 7.42
N GLY A 45 -2.49 7.39 7.39
CA GLY A 45 -1.77 8.65 7.32
C GLY A 45 -2.02 9.42 6.02
N LEU A 46 -2.04 8.74 4.88
CA LEU A 46 -2.36 9.33 3.58
C LEU A 46 -3.79 9.87 3.53
N ARG A 47 -4.75 9.18 4.16
CA ARG A 47 -6.14 9.63 4.28
C ARG A 47 -6.24 10.93 5.09
N GLU A 48 -5.49 11.06 6.18
CA GLU A 48 -5.42 12.32 6.95
C GLU A 48 -4.81 13.47 6.12
N LEU A 49 -3.96 13.16 5.15
CA LEU A 49 -3.41 14.13 4.18
C LEU A 49 -4.33 14.39 2.97
N GLY A 50 -5.55 13.85 2.99
CA GLY A 50 -6.58 14.08 1.97
C GLY A 50 -6.58 13.11 0.79
N VAL A 51 -5.79 12.03 0.83
CA VAL A 51 -5.86 10.97 -0.17
C VAL A 51 -7.12 10.14 0.03
N VAL A 52 -7.96 10.07 -0.99
CA VAL A 52 -9.21 9.31 -1.00
C VAL A 52 -9.27 8.42 -2.25
N ALA A 53 -10.33 7.61 -2.36
CA ALA A 53 -10.55 6.81 -3.55
C ALA A 53 -10.60 7.71 -4.81
N GLY A 54 -9.89 7.31 -5.87
CA GLY A 54 -9.74 8.07 -7.10
C GLY A 54 -8.69 9.19 -7.06
N THR A 55 -8.06 9.48 -5.92
CA THR A 55 -6.96 10.46 -5.86
C THR A 55 -5.78 9.96 -6.70
N PRO A 56 -5.29 10.75 -7.68
CA PRO A 56 -4.05 10.42 -8.39
C PRO A 56 -2.85 10.55 -7.45
N LEU A 57 -1.97 9.55 -7.44
CA LEU A 57 -0.78 9.52 -6.59
C LEU A 57 0.40 8.85 -7.32
N ASP A 58 1.56 9.51 -7.30
CA ASP A 58 2.80 8.99 -7.87
C ASP A 58 3.62 8.21 -6.84
N ILE A 59 3.97 6.96 -7.12
CA ILE A 59 4.86 6.15 -6.29
C ILE A 59 6.22 6.05 -6.99
N ALA A 60 7.12 6.96 -6.63
CA ALA A 60 8.49 7.02 -7.13
C ALA A 60 9.48 6.57 -6.04
N VAL A 61 9.24 5.37 -5.51
CA VAL A 61 9.99 4.76 -4.41
C VAL A 61 10.91 3.66 -4.95
N THR A 62 12.21 3.77 -4.67
CA THR A 62 13.24 2.84 -5.17
C THR A 62 13.57 1.71 -4.17
N VAL A 63 13.38 1.96 -2.87
CA VAL A 63 13.63 0.97 -1.81
C VAL A 63 12.48 -0.03 -1.76
N GLU A 64 12.79 -1.33 -1.75
CA GLU A 64 11.81 -2.41 -1.94
C GLU A 64 10.66 -2.38 -0.92
N ARG A 65 10.95 -2.48 0.38
CA ARG A 65 9.89 -2.51 1.40
C ARG A 65 8.99 -1.27 1.36
N PRO A 66 9.51 -0.02 1.39
CA PRO A 66 8.65 1.16 1.30
C PRO A 66 7.84 1.20 0.00
N ARG A 67 8.37 0.70 -1.13
CA ARG A 67 7.62 0.59 -2.38
C ARG A 67 6.42 -0.36 -2.22
N VAL A 68 6.63 -1.56 -1.67
CA VAL A 68 5.57 -2.54 -1.43
C VAL A 68 4.50 -1.97 -0.49
N VAL A 69 4.91 -1.37 0.63
CA VAL A 69 3.99 -0.76 1.60
C VAL A 69 3.18 0.37 0.98
N SER A 70 3.82 1.22 0.16
CA SER A 70 3.16 2.33 -0.54
C SER A 70 2.11 1.86 -1.55
N VAL A 71 2.44 0.85 -2.37
CA VAL A 71 1.50 0.27 -3.33
C VAL A 71 0.30 -0.33 -2.61
N LEU A 72 0.53 -1.11 -1.56
CA LEU A 72 -0.55 -1.72 -0.78
C LEU A 72 -1.43 -0.68 -0.06
N ALA A 73 -0.85 0.44 0.39
CA ALA A 73 -1.60 1.54 0.98
C ALA A 73 -2.51 2.24 -0.06
N VAL A 74 -1.99 2.50 -1.26
CA VAL A 74 -2.76 3.06 -2.39
C VAL A 74 -3.92 2.14 -2.78
N VAL A 75 -3.64 0.85 -2.94
CA VAL A 75 -4.65 -0.18 -3.23
C VAL A 75 -5.73 -0.23 -2.15
N ARG A 76 -5.34 -0.08 -0.88
CA ARG A 76 -6.28 -0.06 0.26
C ARG A 76 -7.16 1.18 0.28
N LEU A 77 -6.67 2.34 -0.15
CA LEU A 77 -7.46 3.57 -0.24
C LEU A 77 -8.32 3.66 -1.51
N GLY A 78 -8.02 2.86 -2.53
CA GLY A 78 -8.63 3.02 -3.84
C GLY A 78 -8.07 4.22 -4.61
N ALA A 79 -6.87 4.70 -4.25
CA ALA A 79 -6.18 5.76 -4.99
C ALA A 79 -5.62 5.23 -6.33
N GLU A 80 -5.37 6.13 -7.27
CA GLU A 80 -5.00 5.78 -8.65
C GLU A 80 -3.53 6.11 -8.92
N PRO A 81 -2.73 5.17 -9.47
CA PRO A 81 -1.35 5.46 -9.84
C PRO A 81 -1.28 6.45 -11.01
N ASP A 82 -0.55 7.55 -10.83
CA ASP A 82 -0.34 8.56 -11.87
C ASP A 82 1.00 9.27 -11.64
N SER A 83 1.94 9.13 -12.57
CA SER A 83 3.29 9.72 -12.47
C SER A 83 3.31 11.25 -12.60
N GLY A 84 2.21 11.87 -13.03
CA GLY A 84 2.00 13.32 -13.05
C GLY A 84 1.24 13.86 -11.84
N ALA A 85 0.92 13.01 -10.86
CA ALA A 85 0.12 13.39 -9.71
C ALA A 85 0.82 14.43 -8.81
N ARG A 86 -0.01 15.27 -8.17
CA ARG A 86 0.46 16.22 -7.15
C ARG A 86 0.71 15.55 -5.79
N TYR A 87 0.04 14.44 -5.52
CA TYR A 87 0.39 13.57 -4.40
C TYR A 87 1.52 12.64 -4.85
N ARG A 88 2.58 12.53 -4.07
CA ARG A 88 3.75 11.72 -4.42
C ARG A 88 4.34 11.06 -3.19
N ILE A 89 4.81 9.83 -3.34
CA ILE A 89 5.67 9.14 -2.38
C ILE A 89 7.00 8.86 -3.09
N GLY A 90 8.11 9.39 -2.59
CA GLY A 90 9.41 9.20 -3.23
C GLY A 90 10.48 10.16 -2.72
N GLY A 91 11.60 10.23 -3.43
CA GLY A 91 12.72 11.10 -3.10
C GLY A 91 13.74 10.49 -2.13
N GLU A 92 14.83 11.23 -1.92
CA GLU A 92 15.90 10.90 -0.99
C GLU A 92 16.25 12.17 -0.18
N PRO A 93 15.86 12.27 1.11
CA PRO A 93 15.16 11.27 1.91
C PRO A 93 13.73 10.98 1.43
N LEU A 94 13.18 9.81 1.79
CA LEU A 94 11.86 9.36 1.37
C LEU A 94 10.75 10.21 2.03
N THR A 95 9.92 10.86 1.22
CA THR A 95 8.85 11.74 1.70
C THR A 95 7.49 11.38 1.09
N VAL A 96 6.44 11.87 1.75
CA VAL A 96 5.09 12.00 1.20
C VAL A 96 4.85 13.48 0.92
N THR A 97 4.69 13.82 -0.37
CA THR A 97 4.40 15.17 -0.83
C THR A 97 2.91 15.29 -1.15
N THR A 98 2.28 16.33 -0.61
CA THR A 98 0.93 16.78 -0.95
C THR A 98 1.03 18.03 -1.84
N PRO A 99 -0.08 18.57 -2.36
CA PRO A 99 -0.04 19.84 -3.10
C PRO A 99 0.52 21.03 -2.28
N ASP A 100 0.44 20.97 -0.96
CA ASP A 100 0.73 22.10 -0.08
C ASP A 100 2.00 21.91 0.76
N GLU A 101 2.37 20.67 1.09
CA GLU A 101 3.45 20.36 2.04
C GLU A 101 4.14 19.02 1.73
N SER A 102 5.30 18.78 2.33
CA SER A 102 5.99 17.49 2.30
C SER A 102 6.33 17.01 3.69
N PHE A 103 6.11 15.72 3.93
CA PHE A 103 6.29 15.06 5.21
C PHE A 103 7.28 13.91 5.09
N ASP A 104 8.02 13.64 6.16
CA ASP A 104 8.80 12.42 6.29
C ASP A 104 7.90 11.17 6.20
N TYR A 105 8.30 10.18 5.40
CA TYR A 105 7.48 8.98 5.19
C TYR A 105 7.19 8.22 6.48
N ASP A 106 8.18 8.08 7.35
CA ASP A 106 8.02 7.38 8.63
C ASP A 106 7.14 8.17 9.59
N LEU A 107 7.12 9.51 9.51
CA LEU A 107 6.17 10.33 10.24
C LEU A 107 4.73 10.06 9.81
N VAL A 108 4.45 10.03 8.49
CA VAL A 108 3.10 9.74 7.98
C VAL A 108 2.65 8.33 8.36
N LEU A 109 3.53 7.34 8.20
CA LEU A 109 3.25 5.96 8.60
C LEU A 109 2.94 5.87 10.10
N ARG A 110 3.73 6.52 10.96
CA ARG A 110 3.51 6.53 12.41
C ARG A 110 2.21 7.22 12.79
N ALA A 111 1.90 8.37 12.19
CA ALA A 111 0.67 9.10 12.45
C ALA A 111 -0.58 8.25 12.15
N GLY A 112 -0.57 7.54 11.02
CA GLY A 112 -1.68 6.69 10.61
C GLY A 112 -1.89 5.42 11.44
N ARG A 113 -0.98 5.06 12.36
CA ARG A 113 -1.20 3.95 13.32
C ARG A 113 -2.35 4.23 14.30
N VAL A 114 -2.72 5.49 14.49
CA VAL A 114 -3.82 5.88 15.38
C VAL A 114 -5.18 5.44 14.81
N ASP A 115 -5.35 5.55 13.50
CA ASP A 115 -6.58 5.17 12.79
C ASP A 115 -6.24 4.51 11.42
N PRO A 116 -5.72 3.26 11.45
CA PRO A 116 -5.28 2.57 10.25
C PRO A 116 -6.46 2.27 9.32
N ALA A 117 -6.26 2.44 8.01
CA ALA A 117 -7.33 2.28 7.04
C ALA A 117 -7.80 0.81 6.95
N THR A 118 -9.12 0.62 6.87
CA THR A 118 -9.71 -0.69 6.59
C THR A 118 -9.71 -0.94 5.07
N ALA A 119 -9.63 -2.21 4.67
CA ALA A 119 -9.82 -2.57 3.27
C ALA A 119 -11.31 -2.38 2.90
N PRO A 120 -11.63 -1.73 1.75
CA PRO A 120 -13.02 -1.60 1.33
C PRO A 120 -13.62 -2.97 1.06
N ALA A 121 -14.93 -3.11 1.20
CA ALA A 121 -15.60 -4.40 0.96
C ALA A 121 -15.45 -4.87 -0.50
N ARG A 122 -15.40 -3.93 -1.45
CA ARG A 122 -15.25 -4.14 -2.90
C ARG A 122 -14.49 -2.97 -3.52
N ASP A 123 -13.75 -3.25 -4.59
CA ASP A 123 -13.15 -2.20 -5.40
C ASP A 123 -14.19 -1.50 -6.28
N ALA A 124 -13.89 -0.28 -6.73
CA ALA A 124 -14.63 0.38 -7.80
C ALA A 124 -14.51 -0.41 -9.13
N GLU A 125 -15.45 -0.20 -10.04
CA GLU A 125 -15.46 -0.89 -11.33
C GLU A 125 -14.17 -0.64 -12.13
N GLY A 126 -13.56 -1.72 -12.64
CA GLY A 126 -12.29 -1.69 -13.38
C GLY A 126 -11.05 -1.30 -12.56
N TYR A 127 -11.19 -0.93 -11.29
CA TYR A 127 -10.04 -0.56 -10.44
C TYR A 127 -9.06 -1.73 -10.30
N ALA A 128 -9.58 -2.92 -10.01
CA ALA A 128 -8.75 -4.09 -9.83
C ALA A 128 -7.92 -4.41 -11.08
N ASP A 129 -8.51 -4.31 -12.26
CA ASP A 129 -7.83 -4.60 -13.52
C ASP A 129 -6.72 -3.59 -13.81
N ARG A 130 -6.96 -2.28 -13.59
CA ARG A 130 -5.94 -1.23 -13.74
C ARG A 130 -4.75 -1.42 -12.81
N LEU A 131 -5.01 -1.73 -11.54
CA LEU A 131 -3.95 -1.88 -10.55
C LEU A 131 -3.15 -3.17 -10.79
N LEU A 132 -3.78 -4.23 -11.29
CA LEU A 132 -3.06 -5.45 -11.70
C LEU A 132 -2.25 -5.24 -12.98
N GLU A 133 -2.73 -4.44 -13.92
CA GLU A 133 -1.95 -4.05 -15.10
C GLU A 133 -0.70 -3.25 -14.70
N HIS A 134 -0.81 -2.37 -13.71
CA HIS A 134 0.27 -1.48 -13.30
C HIS A 134 1.24 -2.09 -12.26
N TYR A 135 0.73 -2.91 -11.33
CA TYR A 135 1.50 -3.49 -10.19
C TYR A 135 1.34 -5.01 -10.08
N GLY A 136 1.08 -5.71 -11.18
CA GLY A 136 0.88 -7.16 -11.18
C GLY A 136 2.05 -7.95 -10.61
N ASP A 137 3.29 -7.47 -10.83
CA ASP A 137 4.53 -8.02 -10.26
C ASP A 137 4.49 -8.11 -8.73
N LEU A 138 3.84 -7.15 -8.07
CA LEU A 138 3.66 -7.10 -6.62
C LEU A 138 2.36 -7.77 -6.16
N LEU A 139 1.26 -7.49 -6.86
CA LEU A 139 -0.07 -7.87 -6.38
C LEU A 139 -0.40 -9.33 -6.65
N GLU A 140 -0.01 -9.90 -7.79
CA GLU A 140 -0.36 -11.28 -8.13
C GLU A 140 0.27 -12.32 -7.18
N PRO A 141 1.56 -12.22 -6.78
CA PRO A 141 2.13 -13.11 -5.78
C PRO A 141 1.39 -13.03 -4.45
N LEU A 142 1.13 -11.82 -3.95
CA LEU A 142 0.43 -11.61 -2.69
C LEU A 142 -1.01 -12.11 -2.73
N ILE A 143 -1.76 -11.89 -3.82
CA ILE A 143 -3.11 -12.46 -4.00
C ILE A 143 -3.06 -13.99 -3.98
N GLY A 144 -2.03 -14.59 -4.59
CA GLY A 144 -1.77 -16.03 -4.55
C GLY A 144 -1.22 -16.53 -3.22
N GLY A 145 -0.96 -15.64 -2.25
CA GLY A 145 -0.40 -15.99 -0.95
C GLY A 145 1.06 -16.44 -1.00
N ARG A 146 1.81 -15.99 -2.01
CA ARG A 146 3.24 -16.26 -2.20
C ARG A 146 4.05 -15.02 -1.77
N PRO A 147 5.25 -15.20 -1.19
CA PRO A 147 6.12 -14.08 -0.86
C PRO A 147 6.63 -13.38 -2.13
N LEU A 148 6.85 -12.07 -2.01
CA LEU A 148 7.69 -11.29 -2.90
C LEU A 148 9.16 -11.55 -2.54
N ALA A 149 10.00 -11.85 -3.51
CA ALA A 149 11.42 -12.16 -3.35
C ALA A 149 12.22 -11.77 -4.60
#